data_AF-A0AAD7D6N7-F1
#
_entry.id   AF-A0AAD7D6N7-F1
#
_cell.length_a   1.000
_cell.length_b   1.000
_cell.length_c   1.000
_cell.angle_alpha   90.00
_cell.angle_beta   90.00
_cell.angle_gamma   90.00
#
_symmetry.space_group_name_H-M   'P 1'
#
loop_
_entity.id
_entity.type
_entity.pdbx_description
1 polymer ?
#
loop_
_entity_poly.entity_id
_entity_poly.type
_entity_poly.pdbx_seq_one_letter_code
_entity_poly.pdbx_strand_id
1 'polypeptide(L)'
;MDQLLPRPFIIKHITTIIFFCQLTPKTHLQLVATSNIGPVAALAFADPEQWMGRMVDVVGDVLTPREMEAGWRAAKGGEMHPSMVGGSALSWVIKSATKDLRPMFKFFNEVGYNADIIALREIYPAMKDWQCFLRMEVKQ
;
A
#
# COMPACT_ATOMS: atom_id res chain seq x y z
N MET A 1 -30.12 13.20 -4.02
CA MET A 1 -29.65 11.80 -3.88
C MET A 1 -28.17 11.83 -3.49
N ASP A 2 -27.82 12.71 -2.54
CA ASP A 2 -26.45 13.23 -2.35
C ASP A 2 -25.94 13.03 -0.91
N GLN A 3 -26.63 12.17 -0.15
CA GLN A 3 -26.36 11.95 1.27
C GLN A 3 -25.74 10.57 1.56
N LEU A 4 -25.33 9.84 0.52
CA LEU A 4 -24.76 8.49 0.63
C LEU A 4 -23.23 8.44 0.62
N LEU A 5 -22.56 9.57 0.38
CA LEU A 5 -21.10 9.65 0.47
C LEU A 5 -20.70 10.33 1.78
N PRO A 6 -20.00 9.64 2.70
CA PRO A 6 -19.57 10.24 3.94
C PRO A 6 -18.55 11.36 3.67
N ARG A 7 -18.50 12.37 4.56
CA ARG A 7 -17.63 13.56 4.44
C ARG A 7 -16.16 13.17 4.11
N PRO A 8 -15.37 14.01 3.42
CA PRO A 8 -14.02 13.67 2.96
C PRO A 8 -13.07 13.18 4.07
N PHE A 9 -13.26 13.64 5.30
CA PHE A 9 -12.55 13.17 6.49
C PHE A 9 -12.81 11.69 6.80
N ILE A 10 -14.06 11.25 6.68
CA ILE A 10 -14.49 9.88 6.96
C ILE A 10 -14.03 8.93 5.85
N ILE A 11 -14.04 9.36 4.58
CA ILE A 11 -13.52 8.56 3.45
C ILE A 11 -12.03 8.27 3.65
N LYS A 12 -11.23 9.29 4.01
CA LYS A 12 -9.78 9.11 4.22
C LYS A 12 -9.48 8.06 5.29
N HIS A 13 -10.21 8.10 6.40
CA HIS A 13 -10.04 7.11 7.48
C HIS A 13 -10.59 5.73 7.11
N ILE A 14 -11.76 5.64 6.47
CA ILE A 14 -12.33 4.35 6.05
C ILE A 14 -11.40 3.62 5.07
N THR A 15 -10.80 4.32 4.10
CA THR A 15 -9.93 3.68 3.09
C THR A 15 -8.68 3.06 3.71
N THR A 16 -8.04 3.77 4.65
CA THR A 16 -6.88 3.27 5.39
C THR A 16 -7.24 2.07 6.28
N ILE A 17 -8.45 2.05 6.84
CA ILE A 17 -8.91 1.01 7.75
C ILE A 17 -9.26 -0.30 7.04
N ILE A 18 -9.89 -0.23 5.85
CA ILE A 18 -10.32 -1.39 5.09
C ILE A 18 -9.14 -2.28 4.67
N PHE A 19 -8.01 -1.65 4.32
CA PHE A 19 -6.90 -2.32 3.66
C PHE A 19 -6.16 -3.32 4.56
N PHE A 20 -6.03 -3.03 5.85
CA PHE A 20 -5.25 -3.86 6.77
C PHE A 20 -6.09 -4.94 7.46
N CYS A 21 -7.40 -4.74 7.59
CA CYS A 21 -8.33 -5.67 8.26
C CYS A 21 -8.37 -7.09 7.67
N GLN A 22 -7.98 -7.26 6.39
CA GLN A 22 -8.18 -8.51 5.64
C GLN A 22 -6.88 -9.27 5.33
N LEU A 23 -5.70 -8.73 5.68
CA LEU A 23 -4.40 -9.39 5.50
C LEU A 23 -4.06 -10.27 6.70
N THR A 24 -3.38 -11.39 6.45
CA THR A 24 -2.79 -12.15 7.56
C THR A 24 -1.56 -11.41 8.11
N PRO A 25 -1.22 -11.52 9.41
CA PRO A 25 -0.06 -10.84 9.98
C PRO A 25 1.29 -11.23 9.35
N LYS A 26 1.35 -12.35 8.62
CA LYS A 26 2.57 -12.87 7.97
C LYS A 26 2.63 -12.56 6.47
N THR A 27 1.56 -11.99 5.90
CA THR A 27 1.51 -11.67 4.48
C THR A 27 2.45 -10.52 4.18
N HIS A 28 3.43 -10.75 3.31
CA HIS A 28 4.32 -9.70 2.82
C HIS A 28 3.63 -8.99 1.66
N LEU A 29 3.37 -7.70 1.82
CA LEU A 29 2.70 -6.90 0.81
C LEU A 29 3.72 -5.99 0.11
N GLN A 30 3.69 -6.01 -1.22
CA GLN A 30 4.48 -5.10 -2.04
C GLN A 30 3.75 -3.76 -2.15
N LEU A 31 4.46 -2.68 -1.82
CA LEU A 31 3.93 -1.33 -1.71
C LEU A 31 4.68 -0.40 -2.63
N VAL A 32 3.96 0.57 -3.19
CA VAL A 32 4.52 1.62 -4.02
C VAL A 32 3.93 2.96 -3.60
N ALA A 33 4.78 3.96 -3.38
CA ALA A 33 4.31 5.33 -3.24
C ALA A 33 3.81 5.82 -4.61
N THR A 34 2.58 6.33 -4.69
CA THR A 34 1.99 6.80 -5.95
C THR A 34 2.82 7.89 -6.62
N SER A 35 3.51 8.71 -5.81
CA SER A 35 4.45 9.74 -6.25
C SER A 35 5.70 9.20 -6.97
N ASN A 36 6.02 7.92 -6.83
CA ASN A 36 7.16 7.30 -7.52
C ASN A 36 6.78 6.70 -8.88
N ILE A 37 5.49 6.44 -9.15
CA ILE A 37 5.05 5.85 -10.42
C ILE A 37 5.40 6.77 -11.60
N GLY A 38 5.17 8.08 -11.44
CA GLY A 38 5.47 9.08 -12.47
C GLY A 38 6.96 9.14 -12.84
N PRO A 39 7.87 9.35 -11.86
CA PRO A 39 9.32 9.31 -12.12
C PRO A 39 9.81 8.01 -12.76
N VAL A 40 9.32 6.84 -12.32
CA VAL A 40 9.70 5.55 -12.93
C VAL A 40 9.18 5.45 -14.37
N ALA A 41 7.93 5.87 -14.63
CA ALA A 41 7.40 5.92 -15.99
C ALA A 41 8.17 6.90 -16.89
N ALA A 42 8.64 8.02 -16.34
CA ALA A 42 9.44 8.99 -17.09
C ALA A 42 10.77 8.40 -17.57
N LEU A 43 11.40 7.49 -16.81
CA LEU A 43 12.59 6.75 -17.27
C LEU A 43 12.27 5.91 -18.50
N ALA A 44 11.12 5.23 -18.51
CA ALA A 44 10.69 4.42 -19.64
C ALA A 44 10.46 5.26 -20.91
N PHE A 45 9.91 6.46 -20.76
CA PHE A 45 9.72 7.39 -21.87
C PHE A 45 11.02 8.07 -22.35
N ALA A 46 12.01 8.22 -21.48
CA ALA A 46 13.30 8.83 -21.82
C ALA A 46 14.19 7.91 -22.67
N ASP A 47 14.02 6.59 -22.54
CA ASP A 47 14.74 5.58 -23.35
C ASP A 47 13.79 4.52 -23.93
N PRO A 48 12.95 4.87 -24.92
CA PRO A 48 11.97 3.93 -25.47
C PRO A 48 12.60 2.67 -26.06
N GLU A 49 13.82 2.74 -26.60
CA GLU A 49 14.51 1.57 -27.16
C GLU A 49 14.78 0.51 -26.09
N GLN A 50 15.13 0.92 -24.87
CA GLN A 50 15.36 0.00 -23.76
C GLN A 50 14.07 -0.55 -23.12
N TRP A 51 12.96 0.18 -23.19
CA TRP A 51 11.76 -0.08 -22.37
C TRP A 51 10.52 -0.54 -23.16
N MET A 52 10.48 -0.33 -24.47
CA MET A 52 9.33 -0.68 -25.29
C MET A 52 9.06 -2.19 -25.29
N GLY A 53 7.80 -2.58 -25.11
CA GLY A 53 7.37 -3.98 -25.06
C GLY A 53 7.72 -4.71 -23.77
N ARG A 54 8.33 -4.04 -22.78
CA ARG A 54 8.66 -4.63 -21.49
C ARG A 54 7.59 -4.34 -20.45
N MET A 55 7.38 -5.30 -19.55
CA MET A 55 6.61 -5.12 -18.33
C MET A 55 7.59 -4.84 -17.19
N VAL A 56 7.32 -3.79 -16.40
CA VAL A 56 8.12 -3.43 -15.24
C VAL A 56 7.19 -3.32 -14.05
N ASP A 57 7.43 -4.15 -13.04
CA ASP A 57 6.72 -4.05 -11.78
C ASP A 57 7.32 -2.91 -10.95
N VAL A 58 6.45 -2.07 -10.37
CA VAL A 58 6.89 -0.91 -9.57
C VAL A 58 6.64 -1.19 -8.09
N VAL A 59 7.71 -1.34 -7.32
CA VAL A 59 7.68 -1.64 -5.88
C VAL A 59 8.72 -0.80 -5.12
N GLY A 60 8.29 -0.12 -4.06
CA GLY A 60 9.16 0.67 -3.18
C GLY A 60 9.56 -0.04 -1.90
N ASP A 61 8.67 -0.91 -1.39
CA ASP A 61 8.89 -1.65 -0.16
C ASP A 61 8.09 -2.97 -0.13
N VAL A 62 8.50 -3.91 0.71
CA VAL A 62 7.82 -5.19 0.91
C VAL A 62 7.68 -5.45 2.39
N LEU A 63 6.47 -5.28 2.93
CA LEU A 63 6.23 -5.26 4.38
C LEU A 63 5.02 -6.08 4.78
N THR A 64 5.10 -6.68 5.96
CA THR A 64 3.95 -7.23 6.67
C THR A 64 3.12 -6.14 7.35
N PRO A 65 1.85 -6.40 7.70
CA PRO A 65 1.04 -5.49 8.51
C PRO A 65 1.74 -5.02 9.80
N ARG A 66 2.50 -5.90 10.46
CA ARG A 66 3.23 -5.57 11.69
C ARG A 66 4.41 -4.64 11.43
N GLU A 67 5.15 -4.84 10.35
CA GLU A 67 6.26 -3.97 9.99
C GLU A 67 5.77 -2.60 9.53
N MET A 68 4.65 -2.54 8.81
CA MET A 68 3.99 -1.28 8.47
C MET A 68 3.58 -0.51 9.73
N GLU A 69 2.98 -1.17 10.72
CA GLU A 69 2.63 -0.58 12.02
C GLU A 69 3.87 -0.07 12.77
N ALA A 70 4.94 -0.88 12.83
CA ALA A 70 6.18 -0.49 13.46
C ALA A 70 6.80 0.74 12.77
N GLY A 71 6.81 0.76 11.43
CA GLY A 71 7.26 1.89 10.63
C GLY A 71 6.42 3.15 10.85
N TRP A 72 5.10 3.01 10.99
CA TRP A 72 4.21 4.11 11.35
C TRP A 72 4.57 4.70 12.71
N ARG A 73 4.65 3.83 13.73
CA ARG A 73 4.96 4.25 15.10
C ARG A 73 6.31 4.96 15.17
N ALA A 74 7.31 4.46 14.45
CA ALA A 74 8.63 5.08 14.37
C ALA A 74 8.63 6.44 13.66
N ALA A 75 7.88 6.59 12.55
CA ALA A 75 7.91 7.79 11.72
C ALA A 75 6.96 8.91 12.17
N LYS A 76 5.82 8.56 12.80
CA LYS A 76 4.75 9.51 13.15
C LYS A 76 4.43 9.58 14.64
N GLY A 77 4.85 8.58 15.42
CA GLY A 77 4.40 8.43 16.80
C GLY A 77 2.95 7.95 16.89
N GLY A 78 2.58 7.48 18.07
CA GLY A 78 1.24 6.95 18.35
C GLY A 78 0.98 5.57 17.75
N GLU A 79 -0.20 5.03 18.05
CA GLU A 79 -0.66 3.77 17.45
C GLU A 79 -1.20 4.03 16.04
N MET A 80 -0.81 3.15 15.11
CA MET A 80 -1.52 3.05 13.84
C MET A 80 -2.94 2.55 14.17
N HIS A 81 -3.97 3.15 13.55
CA HIS A 81 -5.36 3.01 13.99
C HIS A 81 -5.75 1.53 14.32
N PRO A 82 -6.39 1.24 15.47
CA PRO A 82 -6.58 -0.13 16.00
C PRO A 82 -7.25 -1.12 15.05
N SER A 83 -8.01 -0.59 14.09
CA SER A 83 -8.68 -1.35 13.05
C SER A 83 -7.73 -1.92 11.99
N MET A 84 -6.41 -1.72 12.10
CA MET A 84 -5.43 -2.46 11.29
C MET A 84 -5.08 -3.84 11.85
N VAL A 85 -5.37 -4.07 13.13
CA VAL A 85 -5.17 -5.37 13.78
C VAL A 85 -6.46 -6.16 13.63
N GLY A 86 -6.49 -7.10 12.67
CA GLY A 86 -7.66 -7.93 12.42
C GLY A 86 -8.17 -8.61 13.70
N GLY A 87 -9.46 -8.45 14.01
CA GLY A 87 -10.10 -9.08 15.17
C GLY A 87 -11.21 -8.27 15.84
N SER A 88 -11.35 -6.98 15.53
CA SER A 88 -12.42 -6.15 16.09
C SER A 88 -13.79 -6.40 15.42
N ALA A 89 -14.89 -6.09 16.13
CA ALA A 89 -16.24 -6.12 15.54
C ALA A 89 -16.35 -5.23 14.29
N LEU A 90 -15.62 -4.11 14.27
CA LEU A 90 -15.52 -3.21 13.12
C LEU A 90 -14.88 -3.90 11.90
N SER A 91 -13.86 -4.74 12.11
CA SER A 91 -13.23 -5.53 11.04
C SER A 91 -14.22 -6.48 10.38
N TRP A 92 -15.16 -7.06 11.14
CA TRP A 92 -16.17 -7.98 10.59
C TRP A 92 -17.23 -7.25 9.76
N VAL A 93 -17.68 -6.08 10.22
CA VAL A 93 -18.59 -5.19 9.47
C VAL A 93 -17.95 -4.79 8.14
N ILE A 94 -16.68 -4.37 8.18
CA ILE A 94 -15.94 -3.98 6.99
C ILE A 94 -15.77 -5.15 6.02
N LYS A 95 -15.32 -6.32 6.48
CA LYS A 95 -15.21 -7.54 5.65
C LYS A 95 -16.52 -7.97 4.99
N SER A 96 -17.65 -7.62 5.61
CA SER A 96 -18.99 -7.93 5.11
C SER A 96 -19.47 -6.89 4.10
N ALA A 97 -19.05 -5.63 4.25
CA ALA A 97 -19.31 -4.54 3.32
C ALA A 97 -18.38 -4.56 2.08
N THR A 98 -17.17 -5.12 2.20
CA THR A 98 -16.15 -5.14 1.13
C THR A 98 -16.01 -6.51 0.45
N LYS A 99 -17.14 -7.14 0.09
CA LYS A 99 -17.14 -8.47 -0.56
C LYS A 99 -16.32 -8.49 -1.85
N ASP A 100 -16.36 -7.41 -2.61
CA ASP A 100 -15.65 -7.30 -3.90
C ASP A 100 -14.12 -7.26 -3.74
N LEU A 101 -13.62 -6.90 -2.55
CA LEU A 101 -12.18 -6.91 -2.26
C LEU A 101 -11.66 -8.26 -1.77
N ARG A 102 -12.56 -9.22 -1.46
CA ARG A 102 -12.15 -10.55 -0.96
C ARG A 102 -11.21 -11.31 -1.90
N PRO A 103 -11.44 -11.34 -3.23
CA PRO A 103 -10.51 -12.01 -4.15
C PRO A 103 -9.11 -11.39 -4.13
N MET A 104 -9.03 -10.06 -4.02
CA MET A 104 -7.76 -9.33 -3.94
C MET A 104 -6.98 -9.73 -2.67
N PHE A 105 -7.63 -9.73 -1.50
CA PHE A 105 -6.96 -10.15 -0.27
C PHE A 105 -6.64 -11.65 -0.23
N LYS A 106 -7.47 -12.50 -0.84
CA LYS A 106 -7.13 -13.91 -1.03
C LYS A 106 -5.85 -14.06 -1.85
N PHE A 107 -5.76 -13.34 -2.97
CA PHE A 107 -4.55 -13.30 -3.79
C PHE A 107 -3.33 -12.82 -2.98
N PHE A 108 -3.43 -11.73 -2.23
CA PHE A 108 -2.31 -11.26 -1.40
C PHE A 108 -1.87 -12.28 -0.35
N ASN A 109 -2.81 -12.96 0.30
CA ASN A 109 -2.50 -13.91 1.37
C ASN A 109 -1.98 -15.26 0.87
N GLU A 110 -2.38 -15.70 -0.33
CA GLU A 110 -2.04 -17.02 -0.87
C GLU A 110 -0.90 -16.99 -1.90
N VAL A 111 -0.83 -15.94 -2.72
CA VAL A 111 0.09 -15.85 -3.87
C VAL A 111 1.02 -14.64 -3.74
N GLY A 112 0.44 -13.45 -3.54
CA GLY A 112 1.18 -12.19 -3.49
C GLY A 112 1.74 -11.75 -4.86
N TYR A 113 2.34 -10.57 -4.87
CA TYR A 113 3.11 -10.10 -6.02
C TYR A 113 4.55 -10.63 -5.96
N ASN A 114 5.23 -10.70 -7.11
CA ASN A 114 6.61 -11.16 -7.23
C ASN A 114 7.50 -10.12 -7.95
N ALA A 115 7.27 -8.83 -7.70
CA ALA A 115 8.12 -7.78 -8.25
C ALA A 115 9.54 -7.86 -7.66
N ASP A 116 10.53 -7.60 -8.50
CA ASP A 116 11.94 -7.51 -8.10
C ASP A 116 12.28 -6.09 -7.62
N ILE A 117 12.24 -5.92 -6.30
CA ILE A 117 12.58 -4.65 -5.65
C ILE A 117 14.05 -4.28 -5.81
N ILE A 118 14.96 -5.25 -5.93
CA ILE A 118 16.40 -4.98 -6.05
C ILE A 118 16.68 -4.41 -7.44
N ALA A 119 16.19 -5.09 -8.48
CA ALA A 119 16.31 -4.61 -9.86
C ALA A 119 15.70 -3.21 -10.04
N LEU A 120 14.54 -2.95 -9.43
CA LEU A 120 13.92 -1.63 -9.56
C LEU A 120 14.69 -0.53 -8.82
N ARG A 121 15.31 -0.83 -7.67
CA ARG A 121 16.16 0.13 -6.95
C ARG A 121 17.45 0.45 -7.70
N GLU A 122 17.97 -0.49 -8.49
CA GLU A 122 19.09 -0.23 -9.39
C GLU A 122 18.69 0.75 -10.51
N ILE A 123 17.49 0.59 -11.07
CA ILE A 123 16.95 1.47 -12.12
C ILE A 123 16.59 2.86 -11.56
N TYR A 124 15.99 2.91 -10.38
CA TYR A 124 15.55 4.14 -9.74
C TYR A 124 15.93 4.17 -8.24
N PRO A 125 17.17 4.58 -7.92
CA PRO A 125 17.68 4.61 -6.54
C PRO A 125 16.91 5.55 -5.60
N ALA A 126 16.21 6.54 -6.15
CA ALA A 126 15.39 7.49 -5.40
C ALA A 126 14.01 6.92 -5.01
N MET A 127 13.79 5.62 -5.19
CA MET A 127 12.55 4.94 -4.80
C MET A 127 12.30 5.09 -3.30
N LYS A 128 11.17 5.72 -2.95
CA LYS A 128 10.76 5.85 -1.54
C LYS A 128 10.30 4.50 -1.00
N ASP A 129 10.94 4.08 0.10
CA ASP A 129 10.44 3.04 0.98
C ASP A 129 9.29 3.56 1.86
N TRP A 130 8.70 2.67 2.66
CA TRP A 130 7.57 3.00 3.53
C TRP A 130 7.90 4.15 4.49
N GLN A 131 9.06 4.13 5.12
CA GLN A 131 9.44 5.16 6.08
C GLN A 131 9.64 6.53 5.42
N CYS A 132 10.28 6.55 4.25
CA CYS A 132 10.48 7.75 3.46
C CYS A 132 9.13 8.35 3.04
N PHE A 133 8.22 7.52 2.53
CA PHE A 133 6.86 7.92 2.20
C PHE A 133 6.14 8.53 3.41
N LEU A 134 6.16 7.85 4.56
CA LEU A 134 5.53 8.36 5.78
C LEU A 134 6.09 9.73 6.17
N ARG A 135 7.41 9.88 6.23
CA ARG A 135 8.04 11.15 6.63
C ARG A 135 7.71 12.29 5.67
N MET A 136 7.75 12.04 4.36
CA MET A 136 7.68 13.09 3.35
C MET A 136 6.25 13.45 2.93
N GLU A 137 5.34 12.48 2.88
CA GLU A 137 4.05 12.66 2.18
C GLU A 137 2.83 12.56 3.10
N VAL A 138 2.96 11.88 4.24
CA VAL A 138 1.87 11.77 5.21
C VAL A 138 1.92 12.95 6.19
N LYS A 139 0.97 13.88 6.08
CA LYS A 139 0.78 14.96 7.07
C LYS A 139 0.13 14.40 8.34
N GLN A 140 0.54 14.93 9.50
CA GLN A 140 -0.14 14.67 10.80
C GLN A 140 -1.57 15.21 10.78
#